data_AF-A0A9C6XAR2-F1
#
_entry.id   AF-A0A9C6XAR2-F1
#
_cell.length_a   1.000
_cell.length_b   1.000
_cell.length_c   1.000
_cell.angle_alpha   90.00
_cell.angle_beta   90.00
_cell.angle_gamma   90.00
#
_symmetry.space_group_name_H-M   'P 1'
#
loop_
_entity.id
_entity.type
_entity.pdbx_description
1 polymer ?
#
loop_
_entity_poly.entity_id
_entity_poly.type
_entity_poly.pdbx_seq_one_letter_code
_entity_poly.pdbx_strand_id
1 'polypeptide(L)'
;MEEVRKMSGLRRLEVKCAQNVEYPDLPLQLEELSLNYGTENQLRCVERMPRLRSLEVINYLGPNLTFPHSQHNRLMWLYVGFNTDHKPTMLSLIRAYASSVQELRVFCTLPTGDKDFYFPDLGQELAACRLVALRRLVLVRPMEYRCTDNASSCVLQRRTIRSVFPHSVDVVCRSCHSPEF
;
A
#
# COMPACT_ATOMS: atom_id res chain seq x y z
N MET A 1 -5.50 -11.43 -20.27
CA MET A 1 -5.65 -12.28 -19.07
C MET A 1 -5.95 -13.75 -19.39
N GLU A 2 -6.51 -14.10 -20.55
CA GLU A 2 -6.68 -15.53 -20.92
C GLU A 2 -5.35 -16.29 -20.98
N GLU A 3 -4.29 -15.68 -21.52
CA GLU A 3 -2.94 -16.28 -21.52
C GLU A 3 -2.39 -16.46 -20.09
N VAL A 4 -2.66 -15.52 -19.19
CA VAL A 4 -2.27 -15.60 -17.77
C VAL A 4 -2.91 -16.80 -17.09
N ARG A 5 -4.16 -17.17 -17.44
CA ARG A 5 -4.83 -18.36 -16.91
C ARG A 5 -4.16 -19.68 -17.34
N LYS A 6 -3.44 -19.69 -18.47
CA LYS A 6 -2.72 -20.87 -18.97
C LYS A 6 -1.36 -21.06 -18.27
N MET A 7 -0.87 -20.05 -17.54
CA MET A 7 0.42 -20.07 -16.86
C MET A 7 0.31 -20.61 -15.44
N SER A 8 0.22 -21.95 -15.30
CA SER A 8 0.09 -22.63 -14.00
C SER A 8 1.22 -22.35 -13.01
N GLY A 9 2.42 -22.00 -13.51
CA GLY A 9 3.58 -21.64 -12.70
C GLY A 9 3.69 -20.15 -12.32
N LEU A 10 2.74 -19.30 -12.72
CA LEU A 10 2.82 -17.86 -12.49
C LEU A 10 2.73 -17.52 -11.00
N ARG A 11 3.77 -16.87 -10.47
CA ARG A 11 3.85 -16.45 -9.06
C ARG A 11 3.83 -14.94 -8.88
N ARG A 12 4.19 -14.18 -9.91
CA ARG A 12 4.31 -12.73 -9.88
C ARG A 12 3.52 -12.15 -11.02
N LEU A 13 2.70 -11.14 -10.74
CA LEU A 13 1.94 -10.46 -11.77
C LEU A 13 1.90 -8.96 -11.48
N GLU A 14 2.21 -8.17 -12.49
CA GLU A 14 1.96 -6.74 -12.51
C GLU A 14 0.82 -6.47 -13.49
N VAL A 15 -0.19 -5.73 -13.04
CA VAL A 15 -1.36 -5.38 -13.83
C VAL A 15 -1.54 -3.87 -13.81
N LYS A 16 -1.63 -3.29 -14.99
CA LYS A 16 -2.08 -1.91 -15.21
C LYS A 16 -3.39 -1.93 -15.96
N CYS A 17 -4.46 -1.47 -15.33
CA CYS A 17 -5.79 -1.45 -15.92
C CYS A 17 -6.11 -0.11 -16.57
N ALA A 18 -6.94 -0.14 -17.60
CA ALA A 18 -7.56 1.03 -18.20
C ALA A 18 -8.93 1.26 -17.55
N GLN A 19 -9.36 2.52 -17.53
CA GLN A 19 -10.70 2.88 -17.09
C GLN A 19 -11.77 2.29 -18.02
N ASN A 20 -12.93 1.94 -17.47
CA ASN A 20 -14.11 1.46 -18.21
C ASN A 20 -13.89 0.17 -19.02
N VAL A 21 -12.92 -0.65 -18.64
CA VAL A 21 -12.68 -1.97 -19.22
C VAL A 21 -12.94 -3.04 -18.18
N GLU A 22 -13.70 -4.06 -18.54
CA GLU A 22 -13.87 -5.23 -17.69
C GLU A 22 -12.64 -6.13 -17.79
N TYR A 23 -12.07 -6.43 -16.63
CA TYR A 23 -10.95 -7.36 -16.49
C TYR A 23 -11.41 -8.62 -15.79
N PRO A 24 -10.94 -9.80 -16.21
CA PRO A 24 -11.25 -11.03 -15.51
C PRO A 24 -10.51 -11.12 -14.18
N ASP A 25 -11.00 -12.01 -13.31
CA ASP A 25 -10.39 -12.33 -12.03
C ASP A 25 -8.89 -12.67 -12.13
N LEU A 26 -8.16 -12.24 -11.11
CA LEU A 26 -6.73 -12.51 -10.94
C LEU A 26 -6.50 -13.98 -10.55
N PRO A 27 -5.39 -14.60 -10.98
CA PRO A 27 -5.03 -15.95 -10.55
C PRO A 27 -4.78 -15.99 -9.04
N LEU A 28 -5.32 -16.99 -8.36
CA LEU A 28 -5.26 -17.08 -6.88
C LEU A 28 -3.91 -17.60 -6.35
N GLN A 29 -3.10 -18.21 -7.21
CA GLN A 29 -1.82 -18.81 -6.84
C GLN A 29 -0.67 -17.79 -6.67
N LEU A 30 -0.93 -16.51 -6.93
CA LEU A 30 0.09 -15.46 -6.91
C LEU A 30 0.72 -15.31 -5.51
N GLU A 31 2.03 -15.10 -5.52
CA GLU A 31 2.85 -14.77 -4.35
C GLU A 31 3.17 -13.26 -4.31
N GLU A 32 3.22 -12.61 -5.47
CA GLU A 32 3.47 -11.17 -5.58
C GLU A 32 2.52 -10.56 -6.62
N LEU A 33 1.85 -9.47 -6.23
CA LEU A 33 0.89 -8.77 -7.07
C LEU A 33 1.14 -7.27 -7.00
N SER A 34 1.23 -6.63 -8.16
CA SER A 34 1.16 -5.17 -8.29
C SER A 34 -0.05 -4.80 -9.14
N LEU A 35 -0.93 -3.97 -8.59
CA LEU A 35 -2.13 -3.45 -9.23
C LEU A 35 -2.03 -1.93 -9.34
N ASN A 36 -1.97 -1.44 -10.56
CA ASN A 36 -2.12 -0.03 -10.87
C ASN A 36 -3.44 0.17 -11.62
N TYR A 37 -4.25 1.14 -11.18
CA TYR A 37 -5.59 1.37 -11.72
C TYR A 37 -6.57 0.20 -11.54
N GLY A 38 -6.33 -0.65 -10.54
CA GLY A 38 -7.14 -1.85 -10.30
C GLY A 38 -8.63 -1.55 -10.06
N THR A 39 -9.49 -2.47 -10.49
CA THR A 39 -10.95 -2.40 -10.28
C THR A 39 -11.38 -3.12 -9.00
N GLU A 40 -12.64 -2.94 -8.57
CA GLU A 40 -13.21 -3.64 -7.42
C GLU A 40 -13.01 -5.16 -7.51
N ASN A 41 -13.38 -5.78 -8.64
CA ASN A 41 -13.30 -7.23 -8.83
C ASN A 41 -11.86 -7.75 -8.67
N GLN A 42 -10.89 -7.00 -9.19
CA GLN A 42 -9.49 -7.37 -9.07
C GLN A 42 -9.00 -7.26 -7.63
N LEU A 43 -9.36 -6.20 -6.92
CA LEU A 43 -8.95 -6.02 -5.54
C LEU A 43 -9.62 -7.04 -4.60
N ARG A 44 -10.88 -7.42 -4.86
CA ARG A 44 -11.58 -8.51 -4.15
C ARG A 44 -10.89 -9.87 -4.29
N CYS A 45 -10.18 -10.11 -5.39
CA CYS A 45 -9.44 -11.36 -5.55
C CYS A 45 -8.35 -11.55 -4.50
N VAL A 46 -7.78 -10.46 -3.98
CA VAL A 46 -6.71 -10.47 -2.96
C VAL A 46 -7.13 -11.21 -1.70
N GLU A 47 -8.41 -11.11 -1.30
CA GLU A 47 -8.96 -11.81 -0.12
C GLU A 47 -8.83 -13.33 -0.23
N ARG A 48 -8.75 -13.85 -1.45
CA ARG A 48 -8.75 -15.29 -1.78
C ARG A 48 -7.37 -15.79 -2.21
N MET A 49 -6.29 -15.01 -2.02
CA MET A 49 -4.92 -15.39 -2.43
C MET A 49 -4.12 -15.96 -1.25
N PRO A 50 -4.13 -17.29 -1.01
CA PRO A 50 -3.52 -17.89 0.17
C PRO A 50 -1.99 -17.82 0.21
N ARG A 51 -1.36 -17.51 -0.93
CA ARG A 51 0.11 -17.50 -1.06
C ARG A 51 0.68 -16.09 -1.17
N LEU A 52 -0.16 -15.05 -1.14
CA LEU A 52 0.28 -13.68 -1.36
C LEU A 52 1.21 -13.21 -0.23
N ARG A 53 2.41 -12.77 -0.62
CA ARG A 53 3.47 -12.27 0.26
C ARG A 53 3.78 -10.79 0.03
N SER A 54 3.58 -10.32 -1.19
CA SER A 54 3.77 -8.92 -1.57
C SER A 54 2.56 -8.41 -2.35
N LEU A 55 2.06 -7.25 -1.94
CA LEU A 55 0.94 -6.58 -2.60
C LEU A 55 1.25 -5.09 -2.77
N GLU A 56 1.11 -4.61 -3.99
CA GLU A 56 1.12 -3.20 -4.32
C GLU A 56 -0.22 -2.81 -4.96
N VAL A 57 -0.85 -1.75 -4.44
CA VAL A 57 -2.13 -1.22 -4.93
C VAL A 57 -2.01 0.29 -5.06
N ILE A 58 -2.03 0.80 -6.29
CA ILE A 58 -1.91 2.23 -6.58
C ILE A 58 -3.05 2.63 -7.54
N ASN A 59 -3.57 3.85 -7.35
CA ASN A 59 -4.61 4.44 -8.21
C ASN A 59 -5.88 3.58 -8.33
N TYR A 60 -6.32 2.90 -7.26
CA TYR A 60 -7.55 2.12 -7.26
C TYR A 60 -8.75 2.96 -7.78
N LEU A 61 -9.56 2.36 -8.63
CA LEU A 61 -10.63 3.04 -9.39
C LEU A 61 -12.05 2.60 -9.02
N GLY A 62 -12.21 1.63 -8.12
CA GLY A 62 -13.53 1.12 -7.74
C GLY A 62 -14.15 1.86 -6.57
N PRO A 63 -15.41 1.55 -6.20
CA PRO A 63 -16.04 2.09 -5.01
C PRO A 63 -15.27 1.68 -3.73
N ASN A 64 -15.52 2.41 -2.64
CA ASN A 64 -14.89 2.11 -1.36
C ASN A 64 -15.25 0.70 -0.86
N LEU A 65 -14.25 -0.10 -0.51
CA LEU A 65 -14.41 -1.47 -0.03
C LEU A 65 -14.05 -1.60 1.43
N THR A 66 -14.69 -2.59 2.08
CA THR A 66 -14.27 -3.10 3.38
C THR A 66 -13.80 -4.54 3.23
N PHE A 67 -12.65 -4.82 3.83
CA PHE A 67 -12.00 -6.12 3.84
C PHE A 67 -12.13 -6.77 5.23
N PRO A 68 -12.54 -8.05 5.30
CA PRO A 68 -12.45 -8.81 6.53
C PRO A 68 -10.97 -9.07 6.89
N HIS A 69 -10.72 -9.48 8.13
CA HIS A 69 -9.39 -9.93 8.52
C HIS A 69 -8.94 -11.12 7.66
N SER A 70 -7.69 -11.07 7.18
CA SER A 70 -7.13 -12.12 6.34
C SER A 70 -7.03 -13.43 7.11
N GLN A 71 -7.47 -14.51 6.48
CA GLN A 71 -7.34 -15.86 7.02
C GLN A 71 -5.97 -16.49 6.72
N HIS A 72 -5.20 -15.89 5.81
CA HIS A 72 -3.97 -16.48 5.29
C HIS A 72 -2.73 -16.02 6.06
N ASN A 73 -2.71 -14.79 6.59
CA ASN A 73 -1.63 -14.23 7.41
C ASN A 73 -0.22 -14.38 6.79
N ARG A 74 -0.11 -14.32 5.46
CA ARG A 74 1.17 -14.47 4.73
C ARG A 74 1.71 -13.19 4.11
N LEU A 75 0.89 -12.14 4.04
CA LEU A 75 1.28 -10.89 3.41
C LEU A 75 2.32 -10.19 4.29
N MET A 76 3.55 -10.08 3.79
CA MET A 76 4.67 -9.47 4.52
C MET A 76 4.92 -8.03 4.07
N TRP A 77 4.67 -7.74 2.79
CA TRP A 77 4.94 -6.45 2.17
C TRP A 77 3.65 -5.89 1.58
N LEU A 78 3.27 -4.70 2.02
CA LEU A 78 2.10 -4.00 1.51
C LEU A 78 2.52 -2.60 1.08
N TYR A 79 2.25 -2.24 -0.17
CA TYR A 79 2.38 -0.88 -0.67
C TYR A 79 1.02 -0.38 -1.14
N VAL A 80 0.56 0.73 -0.57
CA VAL A 80 -0.72 1.35 -0.94
C VAL A 80 -0.54 2.81 -1.35
N GLY A 81 -1.27 3.18 -2.40
CA GLY A 81 -1.52 4.56 -2.79
C GLY A 81 -2.79 5.10 -2.13
N PHE A 82 -2.64 6.08 -1.23
CA PHE A 82 -3.79 6.75 -0.63
C PHE A 82 -4.18 7.95 -1.48
N ASN A 83 -5.35 7.95 -2.13
CA ASN A 83 -6.00 9.21 -2.46
C ASN A 83 -7.13 9.49 -1.45
N THR A 84 -7.56 10.74 -1.39
CA THR A 84 -8.64 11.23 -0.52
C THR A 84 -9.91 10.38 -0.65
N ASP A 85 -10.29 10.03 -1.88
CA ASP A 85 -11.52 9.28 -2.18
C ASP A 85 -11.49 7.83 -1.68
N HIS A 86 -10.32 7.16 -1.75
CA HIS A 86 -10.17 5.73 -1.46
C HIS A 86 -9.38 5.43 -0.18
N LYS A 87 -9.05 6.45 0.62
CA LYS A 87 -8.43 6.29 1.95
C LYS A 87 -9.14 5.23 2.81
N PRO A 88 -10.49 5.20 2.92
CA PRO A 88 -11.18 4.17 3.71
C PRO A 88 -10.85 2.74 3.26
N THR A 89 -10.78 2.53 1.93
CA THR A 89 -10.42 1.23 1.33
C THR A 89 -9.01 0.83 1.69
N MET A 90 -8.03 1.74 1.54
CA MET A 90 -6.63 1.45 1.85
C MET A 90 -6.43 1.16 3.34
N LEU A 91 -7.09 1.90 4.23
CA LEU A 91 -7.07 1.61 5.66
C LEU A 91 -7.73 0.26 5.98
N SER A 92 -8.85 -0.07 5.32
CA SER A 92 -9.47 -1.38 5.50
C SER A 92 -8.57 -2.52 5.04
N LEU A 93 -7.85 -2.35 3.92
CA LEU A 93 -6.88 -3.33 3.42
C LEU A 93 -5.72 -3.50 4.40
N ILE A 94 -5.18 -2.41 4.94
CA ILE A 94 -4.13 -2.45 5.96
C ILE A 94 -4.62 -3.21 7.21
N ARG A 95 -5.83 -2.93 7.71
CA ARG A 95 -6.41 -3.64 8.86
C ARG A 95 -6.61 -5.13 8.61
N ALA A 96 -6.99 -5.50 7.39
CA ALA A 96 -7.19 -6.90 7.02
C ALA A 96 -5.90 -7.72 7.20
N TYR A 97 -4.74 -7.12 6.95
CA TYR A 97 -3.44 -7.79 7.01
C TYR A 97 -2.55 -7.38 8.20
N ALA A 98 -3.10 -6.67 9.18
CA ALA A 98 -2.37 -6.06 10.29
C ALA A 98 -1.57 -7.06 11.16
N SER A 99 -2.00 -8.32 11.19
CA SER A 99 -1.36 -9.46 11.87
C SER A 99 -0.10 -9.97 11.20
N SER A 100 0.12 -9.67 9.91
CA SER A 100 1.18 -10.29 9.10
C SER A 100 2.13 -9.31 8.41
N VAL A 101 1.66 -8.09 8.10
CA VAL A 101 2.46 -7.09 7.38
C VAL A 101 3.65 -6.65 8.23
N GLN A 102 4.85 -6.83 7.69
CA GLN A 102 6.11 -6.45 8.32
C GLN A 102 6.65 -5.14 7.76
N GLU A 103 6.46 -4.91 6.46
CA GLU A 103 6.75 -3.62 5.83
C GLU A 103 5.49 -3.05 5.18
N LEU A 104 5.13 -1.85 5.61
CA LEU A 104 4.08 -1.03 5.00
C LEU A 104 4.72 0.14 4.27
N ARG A 105 4.41 0.29 2.99
CA ARG A 105 4.73 1.46 2.19
C ARG A 105 3.46 2.26 1.93
N VAL A 106 3.55 3.57 2.11
CA VAL A 106 2.44 4.48 1.89
C VAL A 106 2.90 5.58 0.95
N PHE A 107 2.24 5.69 -0.20
CA PHE A 107 2.41 6.86 -1.05
C PHE A 107 1.65 8.02 -0.42
N CYS A 108 2.38 9.09 -0.09
CA CYS A 108 1.79 10.31 0.46
C CYS A 108 2.67 11.53 0.17
N THR A 109 2.05 12.71 0.14
CA THR A 109 2.73 13.98 -0.13
C THR A 109 3.04 14.75 1.15
N LEU A 110 3.75 15.86 0.96
CA LEU A 110 4.01 16.89 1.98
C LEU A 110 2.98 18.03 1.82
N PRO A 111 2.87 18.97 2.77
CA PRO A 111 1.83 20.01 2.77
C PRO A 111 1.76 20.86 1.48
N THR A 112 2.88 20.99 0.77
CA THR A 112 3.01 21.76 -0.48
C THR A 112 2.78 20.94 -1.75
N GLY A 113 2.60 19.62 -1.63
CA GLY A 113 2.37 18.74 -2.76
C GLY A 113 0.89 18.62 -3.11
N ASP A 114 0.57 17.55 -3.85
CA ASP A 114 -0.82 17.22 -4.17
C ASP A 114 -1.63 16.97 -2.89
N LYS A 115 -2.71 17.75 -2.73
CA LYS A 115 -3.59 17.70 -1.55
C LYS A 115 -4.35 16.39 -1.45
N ASP A 116 -4.59 15.72 -2.59
CA ASP A 116 -5.30 14.43 -2.61
C ASP A 116 -4.49 13.30 -1.96
N PHE A 117 -3.20 13.52 -1.76
CA PHE A 117 -2.28 12.57 -1.16
C PHE A 117 -1.68 13.08 0.17
N TYR A 118 -2.16 14.22 0.69
CA TYR A 118 -1.66 14.82 1.93
C TYR A 118 -2.56 14.45 3.12
N PHE A 119 -2.00 13.65 4.03
CA PHE A 119 -2.71 13.13 5.20
C PHE A 119 -1.99 13.57 6.49
N PRO A 120 -2.44 14.65 7.16
CA PRO A 120 -1.80 15.16 8.37
C PRO A 120 -1.89 14.17 9.54
N ASP A 121 -2.99 13.41 9.63
CA ASP A 121 -3.28 12.44 10.70
C ASP A 121 -2.89 11.00 10.34
N LEU A 122 -2.08 10.81 9.29
CA LEU A 122 -1.71 9.48 8.78
C LEU A 122 -1.14 8.57 9.87
N GLY A 123 -0.34 9.12 10.78
CA GLY A 123 0.25 8.36 11.88
C GLY A 123 -0.83 7.72 12.76
N GLN A 124 -1.78 8.53 13.23
CA GLN A 124 -2.87 8.12 14.10
C GLN A 124 -3.79 7.11 13.40
N GLU A 125 -4.10 7.34 12.13
CA GLU A 125 -4.93 6.43 11.32
C GLU A 125 -4.28 5.06 11.13
N LEU A 126 -2.97 5.03 10.87
CA LEU A 126 -2.22 3.79 10.74
C LEU A 126 -2.04 3.09 12.10
N ALA A 127 -1.79 3.83 13.18
CA ALA A 127 -1.70 3.27 14.53
C ALA A 127 -3.02 2.60 14.96
N ALA A 128 -4.16 3.19 14.59
CA ALA A 128 -5.48 2.61 14.82
C ALA A 128 -5.71 1.27 14.09
N CYS A 129 -4.91 0.95 13.07
CA CYS A 129 -4.99 -0.31 12.35
C CYS A 129 -4.38 -1.51 13.10
N ARG A 130 -3.76 -1.29 14.28
CA ARG A 130 -3.19 -2.33 15.15
C ARG A 130 -2.20 -3.24 14.41
N LEU A 131 -1.25 -2.65 13.72
CA LEU A 131 -0.23 -3.31 12.91
C LEU A 131 0.82 -4.04 13.80
N VAL A 132 0.44 -5.19 14.36
CA VAL A 132 1.23 -5.91 15.39
C VAL A 132 2.53 -6.52 14.86
N ALA A 133 2.60 -6.88 13.58
CA ALA A 133 3.78 -7.47 12.96
C ALA A 133 4.71 -6.44 12.30
N LEU A 134 4.32 -5.16 12.30
CA LEU A 134 5.02 -4.11 11.57
C LEU A 134 6.41 -3.87 12.16
N ARG A 135 7.40 -3.84 11.29
CA ARG A 135 8.79 -3.52 11.60
C ARG A 135 9.24 -2.25 10.89
N ARG A 136 8.65 -1.95 9.73
CA ARG A 136 9.06 -0.83 8.89
C ARG A 136 7.88 -0.15 8.21
N LEU A 137 7.79 1.16 8.37
CA LEU A 137 6.88 2.04 7.66
C LEU A 137 7.69 2.95 6.73
N VAL A 138 7.41 2.89 5.43
CA VAL A 138 8.10 3.66 4.39
C VAL A 138 7.14 4.67 3.78
N LEU A 139 7.46 5.95 3.93
CA LEU A 139 6.77 7.04 3.24
C LEU A 139 7.36 7.19 1.85
N VAL A 140 6.55 6.90 0.83
CA VAL A 140 6.91 7.03 -0.58
C VAL A 140 6.38 8.36 -1.10
N ARG A 141 7.23 9.12 -1.81
CA ARG A 141 6.90 10.42 -2.37
C ARG A 141 6.79 10.33 -3.90
N PRO A 142 6.03 11.23 -4.54
CA PRO A 142 6.12 11.39 -5.99
C PRO A 142 7.56 11.75 -6.39
N MET A 143 7.99 11.31 -7.58
CA MET A 143 9.36 11.55 -8.06
C MET A 143 9.68 13.04 -8.23
N GLU A 144 8.69 13.83 -8.63
CA GLU A 144 8.79 15.27 -8.83
C GLU A 144 8.99 16.06 -7.53
N TYR A 145 8.56 15.49 -6.40
CA TYR A 145 8.60 16.13 -5.08
C TYR A 145 9.60 15.41 -4.18
N ARG A 146 10.89 15.55 -4.51
CA ARG A 146 11.97 15.07 -3.65
C ARG A 146 11.96 15.82 -2.31
N CYS A 147 12.42 15.14 -1.27
CA CYS A 147 12.49 15.75 0.06
C CYS A 147 13.59 16.81 0.18
N THR A 148 14.41 17.08 -0.84
CA THR A 148 15.49 18.07 -0.80
C THR A 148 14.96 19.47 -0.52
N ASP A 149 13.89 19.87 -1.19
CA ASP A 149 13.33 21.22 -1.07
C ASP A 149 12.41 21.37 0.16
N ASN A 150 12.06 20.25 0.78
CA ASN A 150 11.11 20.18 1.91
C ASN A 150 11.61 19.23 3.02
N ALA A 151 12.91 19.24 3.27
CA ALA A 151 13.55 18.30 4.19
C ALA A 151 13.00 18.42 5.61
N SER A 152 12.79 19.65 6.09
CA SER A 152 12.20 19.94 7.40
C SER A 152 10.79 19.36 7.53
N SER A 153 9.93 19.57 6.53
CA SER A 153 8.56 19.01 6.48
C SER A 153 8.57 17.49 6.49
N CYS A 154 9.46 16.86 5.73
CA CYS A 154 9.62 15.40 5.74
C CYS A 154 10.08 14.87 7.11
N VAL A 155 11.09 15.51 7.71
CA VAL A 155 11.59 15.15 9.05
C VAL A 155 10.48 15.31 10.10
N LEU A 156 9.73 16.40 10.05
CA LEU A 156 8.60 16.65 10.95
C LEU A 156 7.54 15.55 10.80
N GLN A 157 7.07 15.28 9.57
CA GLN A 157 6.05 14.25 9.34
C GLN A 157 6.53 12.87 9.81
N ARG A 158 7.79 12.50 9.52
CA ARG A 158 8.38 11.25 10.02
C ARG A 158 8.39 11.17 11.54
N ARG A 159 8.79 12.25 12.23
CA ARG A 159 8.81 12.30 13.70
C ARG A 159 7.40 12.19 14.29
N THR A 160 6.44 12.90 13.71
CA THR A 160 5.03 12.85 14.13
C THR A 160 4.44 11.45 13.96
N ILE A 161 4.70 10.78 12.84
CA ILE A 161 4.27 9.40 12.65
C ILE A 161 5.00 8.47 13.63
N ARG A 162 6.32 8.66 13.79
CA ARG A 162 7.13 7.82 14.67
C ARG A 162 6.69 7.86 16.13
N SER A 163 6.17 8.99 16.61
CA SER A 163 5.76 9.16 18.02
C SER A 163 4.54 8.33 18.41
N VAL A 164 3.74 7.87 17.44
CA VAL A 164 2.55 7.04 17.70
C VAL A 164 2.80 5.54 17.49
N PHE A 165 3.99 5.15 17.03
CA PHE A 165 4.38 3.75 16.84
C PHE A 165 5.37 3.27 17.91
N PRO A 166 5.37 1.97 18.26
CA PRO A 166 6.34 1.38 19.16
C PRO A 166 7.79 1.61 18.71
N HIS A 167 8.73 1.64 19.66
CA HIS A 167 10.15 1.86 19.36
C HIS A 167 10.76 0.80 18.42
N SER A 168 10.15 -0.36 18.25
CA SER A 168 10.57 -1.39 17.29
C SER A 168 10.25 -1.07 15.82
N VAL A 169 9.36 -0.12 15.54
CA VAL A 169 8.97 0.24 14.17
C VAL A 169 9.87 1.33 13.63
N ASP A 170 10.56 1.04 12.53
CA ASP A 170 11.32 2.05 11.80
C ASP A 170 10.39 2.87 10.88
N VAL A 171 10.54 4.20 10.91
CA VAL A 171 9.74 5.12 10.09
C VAL A 171 10.68 5.95 9.22
N VAL A 172 10.70 5.59 7.94
CA VAL A 172 11.62 6.15 6.95
C VAL A 172 10.87 6.80 5.80
N CYS A 173 11.52 7.74 5.12
CA CYS A 173 11.07 8.20 3.82
C CYS A 173 11.96 7.57 2.75
N ARG A 174 11.36 7.00 1.69
CA ARG A 174 12.11 6.37 0.60
C ARG A 174 13.13 7.33 -0.01
N SER A 175 12.73 8.57 -0.27
CA SER A 175 13.60 9.57 -0.90
C SER A 175 14.75 10.04 0.00
N CYS A 176 14.56 10.07 1.33
CA CYS A 176 15.61 10.45 2.28
C CYS A 176 16.52 9.28 2.68
N HIS A 177 16.03 8.04 2.57
CA HIS A 177 16.71 6.82 2.99
C HIS A 177 17.23 6.01 1.79
N SER A 178 17.13 6.53 0.56
CA SER A 178 17.84 5.96 -0.57
C SER A 178 19.31 6.34 -0.43
N PRO A 179 20.23 5.38 -0.25
CA PRO A 179 21.63 5.63 -0.56
C PRO A 179 21.73 5.72 -2.08
N GLU A 180 21.41 6.89 -2.62
CA GLU A 180 21.95 7.38 -3.88
C GLU A 180 22.72 8.63 -3.46
N PHE A 181 23.95 8.53 -2.95
CA PHE A 181 25.13 7.83 -3.46
C PHE A 181 25.49 6.49 -2.81
#